data_AF-A0A356R2G0-F1
#
_entry.id   AF-A0A356R2G0-F1
#
_cell.length_a   1.000
_cell.length_b   1.000
_cell.length_c   1.000
_cell.angle_alpha   90.00
_cell.angle_beta   90.00
_cell.angle_gamma   90.00
#
_symmetry.space_group_name_H-M   'P 1'
#
loop_
_entity.id
_entity.type
_entity.pdbx_description
1 polymer ?
#
loop_
_entity_poly.entity_id
_entity_poly.type
_entity_poly.pdbx_seq_one_letter_code
_entity_poly.pdbx_strand_id
1 'polypeptide(L)'
;MLKPVRDRSVFRTKCLLTHRSSEDSQALRLKRDLTVWHLVALGIGAIIGTGVFVLIGTATVGNSHRPGAGPGIILSFLCSGMVCALAALCYAEFASMIPVAGSAYS
;
A
#
# COMPACT_ATOMS: atom_id res chain seq x y z
N MET A 1 -38.05 28.83 33.29
CA MET A 1 -38.17 27.49 32.65
C MET A 1 -37.60 27.57 31.25
N LEU A 2 -36.80 26.57 30.88
CA LEU A 2 -35.67 26.63 29.94
C LEU A 2 -36.05 26.91 28.48
N LYS A 3 -35.22 27.73 27.80
CA LYS A 3 -35.22 27.93 26.34
C LYS A 3 -34.73 26.66 25.63
N PRO A 4 -35.29 26.30 24.46
CA PRO A 4 -34.84 25.15 23.69
C PRO A 4 -33.46 25.42 23.07
N VAL A 5 -32.45 24.63 23.45
CA VAL A 5 -31.12 24.60 22.83
C VAL A 5 -31.25 23.87 21.50
N ARG A 6 -31.15 24.65 20.42
CA ARG A 6 -31.17 24.22 19.03
C ARG A 6 -29.90 23.43 18.73
N ASP A 7 -30.05 22.13 18.44
CA ASP A 7 -28.98 21.25 17.99
C ASP A 7 -28.44 21.73 16.64
N ARG A 8 -27.19 22.18 16.63
CA ARG A 8 -26.42 22.50 15.43
C ARG A 8 -25.09 21.75 15.48
N SER A 9 -25.15 20.45 15.73
CA SER A 9 -23.99 19.56 15.93
C SER A 9 -23.47 18.94 14.63
N VAL A 10 -24.15 19.08 13.48
CA VAL A 10 -23.81 18.34 12.25
C VAL A 10 -22.61 18.94 11.48
N PHE A 11 -22.34 20.23 11.65
CA PHE A 11 -21.23 20.93 10.96
C PHE A 11 -20.16 21.45 11.92
N ARG A 12 -19.98 20.79 13.07
CA ARG A 12 -18.71 20.93 13.77
C ARG A 12 -17.69 20.08 13.02
N THR A 13 -16.91 20.71 12.15
CA THR A 13 -15.60 20.17 11.79
C THR A 13 -14.92 19.89 13.11
N LYS A 14 -14.59 18.63 13.41
CA LYS A 14 -13.60 18.35 14.45
C LYS A 14 -12.42 19.27 14.12
N CYS A 15 -12.10 20.19 15.02
CA CYS A 15 -10.86 20.94 14.89
C CYS A 15 -9.78 19.88 14.76
N LEU A 16 -9.11 19.82 13.61
CA LEU A 16 -8.06 18.85 13.28
C LEU A 16 -6.82 19.00 14.19
N LEU A 17 -6.95 19.71 15.31
CA LEU A 17 -5.94 19.93 16.33
C LEU A 17 -5.92 18.86 17.43
N THR A 18 -6.84 17.89 17.43
CA THR A 18 -6.84 16.76 18.40
C THR A 18 -6.39 15.43 17.78
N HIS A 19 -5.90 15.44 16.53
CA HIS A 19 -5.11 14.33 15.97
C HIS A 19 -3.61 14.66 15.85
N ARG A 20 -3.11 15.66 16.59
CA ARG A 20 -1.69 15.71 17.00
C ARG A 20 -1.51 14.84 18.26
N SER A 21 -1.97 13.59 18.20
CA SER A 21 -1.69 12.56 19.21
C SER A 21 -0.79 11.46 18.64
N SER A 22 0.02 11.79 17.62
CA SER A 22 1.25 11.06 17.31
C SER A 22 2.46 11.69 18.01
N GLU A 23 2.24 12.46 19.08
CA GLU A 23 3.26 12.84 20.06
C GLU A 23 3.04 12.18 21.44
N ASP A 24 1.98 11.38 21.60
CA ASP A 24 1.76 10.51 22.78
C ASP A 24 2.29 9.08 22.57
N SER A 25 3.25 8.91 21.65
CA SER A 25 4.04 7.68 21.47
C SER A 25 5.42 7.78 22.12
N GLN A 26 5.59 8.63 23.15
CA GLN A 26 6.74 8.50 24.05
C GLN A 26 6.57 7.30 25.01
N ALA A 27 5.36 6.77 25.19
CA ALA A 27 5.11 5.57 26.01
C ALA A 27 5.24 4.25 25.24
N LEU A 28 5.11 4.26 23.90
CA LEU A 28 5.21 3.07 23.03
C LEU A 28 6.16 3.34 21.87
N ARG A 29 7.40 3.71 22.18
CA ARG A 29 8.47 3.79 21.19
C ARG A 29 8.80 2.37 20.69
N LEU A 30 8.31 2.00 19.51
CA LEU A 30 8.71 0.73 18.88
C LEU A 30 10.23 0.74 18.70
N LYS A 31 10.88 -0.32 19.18
CA LYS A 31 12.31 -0.53 19.00
C LYS A 31 12.56 -0.73 17.50
N ARG A 32 13.40 0.12 16.90
CA ARG A 32 13.80 -0.01 15.49
C ARG A 32 14.76 -1.20 15.35
N ASP A 33 14.19 -2.39 15.23
CA ASP A 33 14.92 -3.66 15.05
C ASP A 33 14.88 -4.16 13.60
N LEU A 34 14.06 -3.50 12.77
CA LEU A 34 13.84 -3.88 11.37
C LEU A 34 15.09 -3.60 10.53
N THR A 35 15.87 -4.65 10.31
CA THR A 35 17.03 -4.64 9.42
C THR A 35 16.59 -4.77 7.97
N VAL A 36 17.43 -4.36 7.02
CA VAL A 36 17.18 -4.43 5.56
C VAL A 36 16.62 -5.80 5.14
N TRP A 37 17.15 -6.89 5.67
CA TRP A 37 16.67 -8.25 5.39
C TRP A 37 15.22 -8.50 5.81
N HIS A 38 14.79 -7.96 6.95
CA HIS A 38 13.41 -8.06 7.41
C HIS A 38 12.49 -7.23 6.51
N LEU A 39 12.96 -6.07 6.03
CA LEU A 39 12.24 -5.23 5.09
C LEU A 39 12.04 -5.91 3.73
N VAL A 40 13.10 -6.55 3.21
CA VAL A 40 13.04 -7.29 1.95
C VAL A 40 12.12 -8.51 2.09
N ALA A 41 12.22 -9.26 3.19
CA ALA A 41 11.34 -10.39 3.46
C ALA A 41 9.86 -9.97 3.53
N LEU A 42 9.57 -8.84 4.20
CA LEU A 42 8.24 -8.24 4.25
C LEU A 42 7.75 -7.86 2.84
N GLY A 43 8.60 -7.22 2.03
CA GLY A 43 8.29 -6.88 0.64
C GLY A 43 7.95 -8.10 -0.21
N ILE A 44 8.77 -9.16 -0.16
CA ILE A 44 8.51 -10.40 -0.90
C ILE A 44 7.19 -11.05 -0.45
N GLY A 45 6.95 -11.10 0.87
CA GLY A 45 5.70 -11.63 1.43
C GLY A 45 4.45 -10.83 1.05
N ALA A 46 4.59 -9.52 0.82
CA ALA A 46 3.51 -8.67 0.34
C ALA A 46 3.22 -8.85 -1.18
N ILE A 47 4.24 -9.20 -1.97
CA ILE A 47 4.12 -9.37 -3.43
C ILE A 47 3.63 -10.78 -3.79
N ILE A 48 4.16 -11.81 -3.12
CA ILE A 48 3.81 -13.22 -3.37
C ILE A 48 2.53 -13.56 -2.61
N GLY A 49 1.38 -13.56 -3.30
CA GLY A 49 0.08 -13.90 -2.72
C GLY A 49 -0.75 -14.84 -3.61
N THR A 50 -2.05 -14.94 -3.34
CA THR A 50 -2.97 -15.76 -4.17
C THR A 50 -3.07 -15.25 -5.61
N GLY A 51 -2.84 -13.96 -5.83
CA GLY A 51 -2.91 -13.31 -7.13
C GLY A 51 -1.98 -13.93 -8.16
N VAL A 52 -0.71 -14.17 -7.83
CA VAL A 52 0.25 -14.72 -8.81
C VAL A 52 -0.16 -16.14 -9.26
N PHE A 53 -0.66 -16.98 -8.36
CA PHE A 53 -1.10 -18.33 -8.69
C PHE A 53 -2.36 -18.37 -9.58
N VAL A 54 -3.36 -17.53 -9.28
CA VAL A 54 -4.63 -17.52 -10.04
C VAL A 54 -4.50 -16.74 -11.35
N LEU A 55 -3.80 -15.61 -11.33
CA LEU A 55 -3.70 -14.73 -12.50
C LEU A 55 -2.83 -15.34 -13.59
N ILE A 56 -1.76 -16.07 -13.24
CA ILE A 56 -0.96 -16.80 -14.22
C ILE A 56 -1.79 -17.88 -14.93
N GLY A 57 -2.56 -18.68 -14.18
CA GLY A 57 -3.37 -19.75 -14.77
C GLY A 57 -4.45 -19.23 -15.72
N THR A 58 -5.11 -18.12 -15.37
CA THR A 58 -6.10 -17.50 -16.27
C THR A 58 -5.45 -16.75 -17.44
N ALA A 59 -4.24 -16.22 -17.26
CA ALA A 59 -3.48 -15.57 -18.32
C ALA A 59 -2.88 -16.57 -19.33
N THR A 60 -2.52 -17.80 -18.93
CA THR A 60 -2.03 -18.84 -19.85
C THR A 60 -3.14 -19.43 -20.69
N VAL A 61 -4.24 -19.88 -20.05
CA VAL A 61 -5.34 -20.59 -20.70
C VAL A 61 -6.23 -19.63 -21.49
N GLY A 62 -6.32 -18.37 -21.07
CA GLY A 62 -7.25 -17.40 -21.64
C GLY A 62 -8.68 -17.61 -21.14
N ASN A 63 -9.50 -16.59 -21.31
CA ASN A 63 -10.92 -16.61 -20.92
C ASN A 63 -11.78 -16.21 -22.12
N SER A 64 -13.11 -16.36 -22.02
CA SER A 64 -14.03 -16.10 -23.13
C SER A 64 -13.93 -14.69 -23.73
N HIS A 65 -13.24 -13.76 -23.05
CA HIS A 65 -13.07 -12.38 -23.48
C HIS A 65 -11.62 -12.02 -23.86
N ARG A 66 -10.64 -12.91 -23.66
CA ARG A 66 -9.21 -12.65 -23.93
C ARG A 66 -8.49 -13.92 -24.40
N PRO A 67 -7.79 -13.89 -25.55
CA PRO A 67 -6.94 -14.99 -25.95
C PRO A 67 -5.86 -15.21 -24.89
N GLY A 68 -5.64 -16.47 -24.51
CA GLY A 68 -4.59 -16.85 -23.57
C GLY A 68 -3.21 -16.62 -24.18
N ALA A 69 -2.24 -16.25 -23.35
CA ALA A 69 -0.85 -16.08 -23.79
C ALA A 69 -0.17 -17.41 -24.16
N GLY A 70 -0.73 -18.54 -23.73
CA GLY A 70 -0.19 -19.87 -24.00
C GLY A 70 1.25 -20.03 -23.47
N PRO A 71 2.13 -20.78 -24.16
CA PRO A 71 3.52 -20.97 -23.73
C PRO A 71 4.36 -19.69 -23.80
N GLY A 72 3.87 -18.65 -24.49
CA GLY A 72 4.55 -17.35 -24.60
C GLY A 72 4.44 -16.46 -23.36
N ILE A 73 3.76 -16.89 -22.30
CA ILE A 73 3.52 -16.07 -21.10
C ILE A 73 4.80 -15.55 -20.43
N ILE A 74 5.92 -16.27 -20.59
CA ILE A 74 7.23 -15.88 -20.05
C ILE A 74 7.68 -14.54 -20.66
N LEU A 75 7.43 -14.32 -21.95
CA LEU A 75 7.76 -13.05 -22.62
C LEU A 75 6.93 -11.90 -22.04
N SER A 76 5.64 -12.13 -21.80
CA SER A 76 4.76 -11.15 -21.15
C SER A 76 5.21 -10.80 -19.73
N PHE A 77 5.65 -11.80 -18.95
CA PHE A 77 6.20 -11.59 -17.61
C PHE A 77 7.51 -10.82 -17.64
N LEU A 78 8.36 -11.05 -18.65
CA LEU A 78 9.63 -10.33 -18.80
C LEU A 78 9.39 -8.84 -19.09
N CYS A 79 8.49 -8.53 -20.02
CA CYS A 79 8.08 -7.15 -20.30
C CYS A 79 7.42 -6.50 -19.07
N SER A 80 6.51 -7.19 -18.38
CA SER A 80 5.90 -6.68 -17.15
C SER A 80 6.93 -6.43 -16.04
N GLY A 81 7.94 -7.30 -15.93
CA GLY A 81 9.03 -7.16 -14.96
C GLY A 81 9.84 -5.89 -15.19
N MET A 82 10.13 -5.54 -16.45
CA MET A 82 10.81 -4.27 -16.76
C MET A 82 9.98 -3.05 -16.36
N VAL A 83 8.68 -3.06 -16.61
CA VAL A 83 7.78 -1.97 -16.20
C VAL A 83 7.70 -1.87 -14.67
N CYS A 84 7.57 -3.00 -13.97
CA CYS A 84 7.59 -3.04 -12.50
C CYS A 84 8.92 -2.52 -11.93
N ALA A 85 10.06 -2.81 -12.56
CA ALA A 85 11.36 -2.32 -12.11
C ALA A 85 11.47 -0.79 -12.21
N LEU A 86 10.99 -0.19 -13.31
CA LEU A 86 10.94 1.26 -13.46
C LEU A 86 10.03 1.90 -12.39
N ALA A 87 8.84 1.32 -12.18
CA ALA A 87 7.92 1.79 -11.14
C ALA A 87 8.53 1.68 -9.73
N ALA A 88 9.22 0.57 -9.43
CA ALA A 88 9.92 0.38 -8.18
C ALA A 88 11.04 1.40 -7.97
N LEU A 89 11.74 1.80 -9.04
CA LEU A 89 12.77 2.85 -8.97
C LEU A 89 12.16 4.20 -8.57
N CYS A 90 11.03 4.58 -9.19
CA CYS A 90 10.30 5.79 -8.82
C CYS A 90 9.83 5.74 -7.36
N TYR A 91 9.31 4.60 -6.90
CA TYR A 91 8.92 4.43 -5.50
C TYR A 91 10.10 4.47 -4.53
N ALA A 92 11.27 3.95 -4.92
CA ALA A 92 12.48 4.01 -4.11
C ALA A 92 13.00 5.45 -3.93
N GLU A 93 12.86 6.29 -4.96
CA GLU A 93 13.17 7.72 -4.87
C GLU A 93 12.27 8.42 -3.84
N PHE A 94 10.95 8.19 -3.91
CA PHE A 94 10.01 8.75 -2.93
C PHE A 94 10.25 8.22 -1.50
N ALA A 95 10.54 6.93 -1.35
CA ALA A 95 10.84 6.32 -0.05
C ALA A 95 12.12 6.89 0.59
N SER A 96 13.08 7.36 -0.22
CA SER A 96 14.32 7.99 0.25
C SER A 96 14.13 9.45 0.67
N MET A 97 13.21 10.18 0.02
CA MET A 97 12.94 11.59 0.32
C MET A 97 12.04 11.80 1.54
N ILE A 98 11.14 10.86 1.84
CA ILE A 98 10.09 11.04 2.85
C ILE A 98 10.22 9.95 3.93
N PRO A 99 11.07 10.14 4.96
CA PRO A 99 11.33 9.14 6.00
C PRO A 99 10.23 9.14 7.07
N VAL A 100 8.97 9.07 6.66
CA VAL A 100 7.81 8.95 7.53
C VAL A 100 7.18 7.57 7.35
N ALA A 101 6.60 7.03 8.42
CA ALA A 101 5.85 5.78 8.34
C ALA A 101 4.49 6.05 7.66
N GLY A 102 4.51 6.17 6.33
CA GLY A 102 3.34 6.44 5.50
C GLY A 102 3.00 5.26 4.58
N SER A 103 1.72 4.93 4.48
CA SER A 103 1.16 4.31 3.27
C SER A 103 0.71 5.45 2.33
N ALA A 104 0.18 5.16 1.14
CA ALA A 104 -0.16 6.13 0.07
C ALA A 104 -1.08 7.33 0.46
N TYR A 105 -1.47 7.47 1.73
CA TYR A 105 -2.37 8.46 2.27
C TYR A 105 -1.80 9.23 3.49
N SER A 106 -0.47 9.21 3.71
CA SER A 106 0.21 9.98 4.77
C SER A 106 1.47 10.65 4.28
#